data_AF-A0A6N9P216-F1
#
_entry.id   AF-A0A6N9P216-F1
#
_cell.length_a   1.000
_cell.length_b   1.000
_cell.length_c   1.000
_cell.angle_alpha   90.00
_cell.angle_beta   90.00
_cell.angle_gamma   90.00
#
_symmetry.space_group_name_H-M   'P 1'
#
loop_
_entity.id
_entity.type
_entity.pdbx_description
1 polymer ?
#
loop_
_entity_poly.entity_id
_entity_poly.type
_entity_poly.pdbx_seq_one_letter_code
_entity_poly.pdbx_strand_id
1 'polypeptide(L)'
;MKKKLLALIERHNAVVDALSGCDLPVPEGKVFRAMEVWHKLACEGYDITHMAREAGIDAKCDMQAGRITVYGDIQESGTDAEGVCPVCGGKIEHTGELIQTCGGVSLPWKCQECGATGDEGHNLVFDGHHYNVQDKDGKAFPA
;
A
#
# COMPACT_ATOMS: atom_id res chain seq x y z
N MET A 1 9.48 17.04 14.74
CA MET A 1 9.07 16.72 13.36
C MET A 1 7.78 15.89 13.35
N LYS A 2 7.73 14.76 14.07
CA LYS A 2 6.54 13.89 14.22
C LYS A 2 5.20 14.63 14.44
N LYS A 3 5.10 15.54 15.41
CA LYS A 3 3.86 16.31 15.66
C LYS A 3 3.35 17.09 14.44
N LYS A 4 4.25 17.64 13.62
CA LYS A 4 3.87 18.38 12.41
C LYS A 4 3.36 17.45 11.32
N LEU A 5 3.93 16.24 11.21
CA LEU A 5 3.49 15.21 10.26
C LEU A 5 2.13 14.63 10.67
N LEU A 6 1.90 14.36 11.96
CA LEU A 6 0.59 13.94 12.45
C LEU A 6 -0.49 14.98 12.16
N ALA A 7 -0.20 16.27 12.40
CA ALA A 7 -1.12 17.36 12.05
C ALA A 7 -1.29 17.53 10.53
N LEU A 8 -0.31 17.14 9.71
CA LEU A 8 -0.45 17.12 8.25
C LEU A 8 -1.36 15.98 7.80
N ILE A 9 -1.16 14.78 8.34
CA ILE A 9 -2.01 13.60 8.09
C ILE A 9 -3.46 13.89 8.48
N GLU A 10 -3.68 14.50 9.64
CA GLU A 10 -5.03 14.89 10.10
C GLU A 10 -5.71 15.84 9.11
N ARG A 11 -5.00 16.86 8.64
CA ARG A 11 -5.53 17.82 7.66
C ARG A 11 -5.79 17.18 6.30
N HIS A 12 -4.90 16.30 5.85
CA HIS A 12 -5.09 15.52 4.62
C HIS A 12 -6.37 14.67 4.71
N ASN A 13 -6.51 13.89 5.79
CA ASN A 13 -7.69 13.06 6.00
C ASN A 13 -8.98 13.89 6.12
N ALA A 14 -8.92 15.09 6.71
CA ALA A 14 -10.07 15.99 6.74
C ALA A 14 -10.52 16.43 5.34
N VAL A 15 -9.59 16.63 4.40
CA VAL A 15 -9.91 16.92 2.99
C VAL A 15 -10.55 15.70 2.32
N VAL A 16 -9.98 14.51 2.53
CA VAL A 16 -10.52 13.25 2.01
C VAL A 16 -11.94 13.01 2.52
N ASP A 17 -12.20 13.22 3.81
CA ASP A 17 -13.50 13.05 4.44
C ASP A 17 -14.50 14.09 3.93
N ALA A 18 -14.09 15.35 3.80
CA ALA A 18 -14.93 16.41 3.24
C ALA A 18 -15.36 16.08 1.80
N LEU A 19 -14.42 15.68 0.95
CA LEU A 19 -14.68 15.34 -0.44
C LEU A 19 -15.55 14.09 -0.58
N SER A 20 -15.28 13.05 0.21
CA SER A 20 -16.09 11.83 0.24
C SER A 20 -17.53 12.11 0.68
N GLY A 21 -17.74 13.07 1.58
CA GLY A 21 -19.06 13.46 2.08
C GLY A 21 -19.81 14.49 1.22
N CYS A 22 -19.22 15.00 0.13
CA CYS A 22 -19.84 16.06 -0.67
C CYS A 22 -20.91 15.57 -1.65
N ASP A 23 -21.07 14.25 -1.86
CA ASP A 23 -22.03 13.66 -2.82
C ASP A 23 -22.10 14.44 -4.15
N LEU A 24 -20.92 14.78 -4.68
CA LEU A 24 -20.81 15.72 -5.80
C LEU A 24 -21.56 15.16 -7.01
N PRO A 25 -22.54 15.88 -7.57
CA PRO A 25 -23.22 15.45 -8.79
C PRO A 25 -22.24 15.60 -9.97
N VAL A 26 -21.54 14.52 -10.29
CA VAL A 26 -20.62 14.49 -11.43
C VAL A 26 -21.39 14.07 -12.68
N PRO A 27 -21.42 14.91 -13.74
CA PRO A 27 -22.00 14.49 -15.02
C PRO A 27 -21.33 13.22 -15.53
N GLU A 28 -22.10 12.30 -16.12
CA GLU A 28 -21.63 10.97 -16.56
C GLU A 28 -20.35 11.03 -17.42
N GLY A 29 -20.29 11.96 -18.38
CA GLY A 29 -19.12 12.17 -19.25
C GLY A 29 -17.89 12.80 -18.56
N LYS A 30 -17.96 13.12 -17.27
CA LYS A 30 -16.89 13.74 -16.48
C LYS A 30 -16.42 12.88 -15.30
N VAL A 31 -16.99 11.71 -15.08
CA VAL A 31 -16.65 10.81 -13.96
C VAL A 31 -15.15 10.51 -13.92
N PHE A 32 -14.55 10.14 -15.06
CA PHE A 32 -13.11 9.87 -15.12
C PHE A 32 -12.24 11.09 -14.82
N ARG A 33 -12.69 12.30 -15.15
CA ARG A 33 -11.97 13.53 -14.78
C ARG A 33 -12.08 13.83 -13.29
N ALA A 34 -13.23 13.52 -12.67
CA ALA A 34 -13.36 13.62 -11.22
C ALA A 34 -12.45 12.59 -10.50
N MET A 35 -12.26 11.40 -11.07
CA MET A 35 -11.33 10.40 -10.54
C MET A 35 -9.87 10.89 -10.51
N GLU A 36 -9.46 11.78 -11.42
CA GLU A 36 -8.12 12.37 -11.40
C GLU A 36 -7.84 13.09 -10.07
N VAL A 37 -8.86 13.72 -9.47
CA VAL A 37 -8.74 14.39 -8.16
C VAL A 37 -8.42 13.36 -7.07
N TRP A 38 -9.11 12.22 -7.06
CA TRP A 38 -8.89 11.15 -6.08
C TRP A 38 -7.51 10.51 -6.27
N HIS A 39 -7.10 10.30 -7.53
CA HIS A 39 -5.77 9.80 -7.83
C HIS A 39 -4.68 10.73 -7.30
N LYS A 40 -4.82 12.06 -7.48
CA LYS A 40 -3.85 13.03 -6.95
C LYS A 40 -3.82 13.06 -5.42
N LEU A 41 -4.98 12.98 -4.76
CA LEU A 41 -5.05 12.88 -3.30
C LEU A 41 -4.40 11.60 -2.77
N ALA A 42 -4.59 10.47 -3.46
CA ALA A 42 -3.92 9.21 -3.12
C ALA A 42 -2.40 9.31 -3.27
N CYS A 43 -1.91 9.93 -4.36
CA CYS A 43 -0.47 10.18 -4.53
C CYS A 43 0.09 11.10 -3.43
N GLU A 44 -0.60 12.18 -3.09
CA GLU A 44 -0.19 13.05 -1.98
C GLU A 44 -0.18 12.29 -0.65
N GLY A 45 -1.21 11.48 -0.40
CA GLY A 45 -1.30 10.64 0.80
C GLY A 45 -0.15 9.63 0.89
N TYR A 46 0.28 9.07 -0.24
CA TYR A 46 1.46 8.21 -0.34
C TYR A 46 2.74 8.96 0.04
N ASP A 47 2.97 10.15 -0.52
CA ASP A 47 4.16 10.96 -0.21
C ASP A 47 4.20 11.36 1.28
N ILE A 48 3.05 11.75 1.85
CA ILE A 48 2.93 12.04 3.29
C ILE A 48 3.25 10.80 4.12
N THR A 49 2.75 9.63 3.71
CA THR A 49 3.03 8.36 4.39
C THR A 49 4.51 8.02 4.35
N HIS A 50 5.18 8.25 3.21
CA HIS A 50 6.62 8.03 3.09
C HIS A 50 7.40 8.91 4.07
N MET A 51 7.13 10.21 4.10
CA MET A 51 7.74 11.15 5.06
C MET A 51 7.43 10.79 6.52
N ALA A 52 6.23 10.27 6.80
CA ALA A 52 5.84 9.81 8.13
C ALA A 52 6.69 8.62 8.58
N ARG A 53 6.89 7.63 7.69
CA ARG A 53 7.71 6.44 7.96
C ARG A 53 9.18 6.78 8.14
N GLU A 54 9.75 7.68 7.33
CA GLU A 54 11.11 8.21 7.53
C GLU A 54 11.28 8.90 8.90
N ALA A 55 10.21 9.54 9.39
CA ALA A 55 10.19 10.14 10.72
C ALA A 55 9.89 9.15 11.85
N GLY A 56 9.75 7.86 11.57
CA GLY A 56 9.48 6.79 12.54
C GLY A 56 8.02 6.69 13.00
N ILE A 57 7.07 7.07 12.14
CA ILE A 57 5.63 6.90 12.35
C ILE A 57 5.15 5.76 11.44
N ASP A 58 4.50 4.75 12.00
CA ASP A 58 3.93 3.67 11.22
C ASP A 58 2.59 4.13 10.63
N ALA A 59 2.56 4.27 9.31
CA ALA A 59 1.39 4.74 8.58
C ALA A 59 1.29 4.09 7.20
N LYS A 60 0.06 4.02 6.68
CA LYS A 60 -0.26 3.51 5.33
C LYS A 60 -1.35 4.36 4.69
N CYS A 61 -1.16 4.75 3.44
CA CYS A 61 -2.20 5.36 2.62
C CYS A 61 -3.02 4.27 1.93
N ASP A 62 -4.34 4.35 2.04
CA ASP A 62 -5.28 3.68 1.14
C ASP A 62 -5.22 4.40 -0.21
N MET A 63 -4.73 3.73 -1.24
CA MET A 63 -4.54 4.34 -2.55
C MET A 63 -5.83 4.47 -3.38
N GLN A 64 -6.93 3.84 -2.94
CA GLN A 64 -8.25 3.99 -3.55
C GLN A 64 -9.00 5.19 -2.94
N ALA A 65 -8.99 5.29 -1.61
CA ALA A 65 -9.67 6.35 -0.88
C ALA A 65 -8.82 7.61 -0.67
N GLY A 66 -7.49 7.50 -0.77
CA GLY A 66 -6.54 8.54 -0.41
C GLY A 66 -6.39 8.75 1.10
N ARG A 67 -7.04 7.95 1.94
CA ARG A 67 -7.02 8.08 3.40
C ARG A 67 -5.75 7.48 3.99
N ILE A 68 -5.12 8.18 4.92
CA ILE A 68 -3.93 7.70 5.64
C ILE A 68 -4.36 7.13 6.99
N THR A 69 -3.94 5.90 7.30
CA THR A 69 -4.08 5.27 8.61
C THR A 69 -2.75 5.30 9.34
N VAL A 70 -2.75 5.67 10.62
CA VAL A 70 -1.57 5.66 11.50
C VAL A 70 -1.73 4.52 12.51
N TYR A 71 -0.74 3.64 12.58
CA TYR A 71 -0.74 2.46 13.45
C TYR A 71 0.09 2.66 14.73
N GLY A 72 1.01 3.63 14.75
CA GLY A 72 1.79 3.96 15.93
C GLY A 72 3.18 4.51 15.59
N ASP A 73 4.15 4.23 16.44
CA ASP A 73 5.56 4.52 16.20
C ASP A 73 6.28 3.27 15.67
N ILE A 74 7.14 3.45 14.66
CA ILE A 74 8.03 2.39 14.19
C ILE A 74 9.08 2.20 15.28
N GLN A 75 9.12 1.00 15.88
CA GLN A 75 10.21 0.61 16.77
C GLN A 75 11.40 0.23 15.88
N GLU A 76 12.60 0.74 16.19
CA GLU A 76 13.84 0.28 15.55
C GLU A 76 14.06 -1.19 15.95
N SER A 77 13.63 -2.11 15.09
CA SER A 77 13.88 -3.53 15.23
C SER A 77 14.70 -4.02 14.04
N GLY A 78 15.60 -4.96 14.31
CA GLY A 78 16.67 -5.34 13.40
C GLY A 78 16.16 -5.88 12.06
N THR A 79 16.71 -5.31 10.98
CA THR A 79 16.65 -5.77 9.59
C THR A 79 15.24 -6.00 9.04
N ASP A 80 14.62 -4.93 8.54
CA ASP A 80 13.53 -5.03 7.57
C ASP A 80 14.07 -5.71 6.30
N ALA A 81 13.76 -6.99 6.14
CA ALA A 81 14.25 -7.84 5.05
C ALA A 81 13.14 -8.80 4.63
N GLU A 82 13.09 -9.09 3.32
CA GLU A 82 12.07 -9.95 2.73
C GLU A 82 12.02 -11.32 3.43
N GLY A 83 10.83 -11.73 3.85
CA GLY A 83 10.62 -13.02 4.50
C GLY A 83 11.12 -13.12 5.95
N VAL A 84 11.60 -12.02 6.55
CA VAL A 84 12.15 -11.97 7.91
C VAL A 84 11.24 -11.16 8.82
N CYS A 85 10.95 -11.68 10.01
CA CYS A 85 10.13 -11.01 11.00
C CYS A 85 10.91 -9.83 11.57
N PRO A 86 10.41 -8.59 11.44
CA PRO A 86 11.13 -7.43 11.96
C PRO A 86 11.23 -7.45 13.49
N VAL A 87 10.34 -8.16 14.19
CA VAL A 87 10.28 -8.18 15.66
C VAL A 87 11.36 -9.08 16.27
N CYS A 88 11.59 -10.27 15.71
CA CYS A 88 12.46 -11.28 16.31
C CYS A 88 13.54 -11.85 15.37
N GLY A 89 13.55 -11.47 14.09
CA GLY A 89 14.47 -12.01 13.08
C GLY A 89 14.11 -13.42 12.56
N GLY A 90 13.01 -13.99 13.04
CA GLY A 90 12.53 -15.32 12.62
C GLY A 90 11.86 -15.32 11.25
N LYS A 91 11.57 -16.49 10.69
CA LYS A 91 10.89 -16.58 9.37
C LYS A 91 9.42 -16.16 9.46
N ILE A 92 8.93 -15.39 8.48
CA ILE A 92 7.50 -15.14 8.29
C ILE A 92 6.90 -16.14 7.30
N GLU A 93 5.62 -16.43 7.49
CA GLU A 93 4.79 -17.17 6.53
C GLU A 93 3.67 -16.24 6.06
N HIS A 94 3.47 -16.14 4.74
CA HIS A 94 2.34 -15.39 4.20
C HIS A 94 1.05 -16.17 4.48
N THR A 95 0.13 -15.52 5.17
CA THR A 95 -1.14 -16.09 5.61
C THR A 95 -2.28 -15.29 4.99
N GLY A 96 -3.17 -15.95 4.27
CA GLY A 96 -4.34 -15.31 3.67
C GLY A 96 -4.18 -15.00 2.18
N GLU A 97 -5.14 -14.25 1.65
CA GLU A 97 -5.18 -13.90 0.24
C GLU A 97 -4.27 -12.71 -0.08
N LEU A 98 -3.70 -12.74 -1.28
CA LEU A 98 -2.94 -11.63 -1.83
C LEU A 98 -3.87 -10.44 -2.07
N ILE A 99 -3.49 -9.27 -1.55
CA ILE A 99 -4.25 -8.04 -1.72
C ILE A 99 -3.63 -7.23 -2.86
N GLN A 100 -4.33 -7.09 -3.97
CA GLN A 100 -3.88 -6.28 -5.10
C GLN A 100 -4.00 -4.78 -4.79
N THR A 101 -2.92 -4.04 -5.03
CA THR A 101 -2.86 -2.59 -4.81
C THR A 101 -2.50 -1.86 -6.11
N CYS A 102 -2.62 -0.53 -6.14
CA CYS A 102 -2.42 0.25 -7.37
C CYS A 102 -0.97 0.26 -7.91
N GLY A 103 -0.01 -0.31 -7.20
CA GLY A 103 1.41 -0.38 -7.61
C GLY A 103 2.11 -1.70 -7.27
N GLY A 104 1.36 -2.69 -6.77
CA GLY A 104 1.98 -3.85 -6.16
C GLY A 104 0.97 -4.78 -5.49
N VAL A 105 1.46 -5.59 -4.57
CA VAL A 105 0.65 -6.50 -3.76
C VAL A 105 1.01 -6.37 -2.28
N SER A 106 0.04 -6.56 -1.41
CA SER A 106 0.23 -6.65 0.04
C SER A 106 -0.06 -8.09 0.45
N LEU A 107 0.91 -8.73 1.08
CA LEU A 107 0.83 -10.10 1.56
C LEU A 107 0.74 -10.08 3.09
N PRO A 108 -0.40 -10.45 3.69
CA PRO A 108 -0.48 -10.58 5.13
C PRO A 108 0.41 -11.73 5.59
N TRP A 109 1.04 -11.61 6.74
CA TRP A 109 1.98 -12.60 7.25
C TRP A 109 1.86 -12.83 8.75
N LYS A 110 2.36 -13.99 9.17
CA LYS A 110 2.54 -14.36 10.57
C LYS A 110 3.94 -14.93 10.79
N CYS A 111 4.63 -14.45 11.82
CA CYS A 111 5.89 -15.01 12.28
C CYS A 111 5.65 -16.32 13.02
N GLN A 112 6.37 -17.37 12.62
CA GLN A 112 6.24 -18.69 13.22
C GLN A 112 6.93 -18.80 14.60
N GLU A 113 7.84 -17.88 14.92
CA GLU A 113 8.63 -17.91 16.15
C GLU A 113 8.00 -17.05 17.26
N CYS A 114 7.74 -15.77 16.99
CA CYS A 114 7.17 -14.85 18.00
C CYS A 114 5.66 -14.63 17.85
N GLY A 115 5.04 -15.13 16.79
CA GLY A 115 3.60 -14.96 16.54
C GLY A 115 3.17 -13.57 16.06
N ALA A 116 4.11 -12.64 15.86
CA ALA A 116 3.83 -11.32 15.30
C ALA A 116 3.13 -11.42 13.93
N THR A 117 2.30 -10.44 13.60
CA THR A 117 1.55 -10.37 12.35
C THR A 117 1.77 -9.02 11.69
N GLY A 118 1.61 -8.96 10.37
CA GLY A 118 1.66 -7.71 9.63
C GLY A 118 1.37 -7.92 8.15
N ASP A 119 1.69 -6.90 7.36
CA ASP A 119 1.61 -6.94 5.90
C ASP A 119 2.99 -6.66 5.30
N GLU A 120 3.36 -7.41 4.27
CA GLU A 120 4.57 -7.18 3.47
C GLU A 120 4.15 -6.64 2.10
N GLY A 121 4.68 -5.47 1.73
CA GLY A 121 4.38 -4.82 0.46
C GLY A 121 5.40 -5.17 -0.61
N HIS A 122 4.95 -5.62 -1.77
CA HIS A 122 5.78 -5.98 -2.92
C HIS A 122 5.40 -5.16 -4.15
N ASN A 123 6.39 -4.64 -4.88
CA ASN A 123 6.15 -3.96 -6.15
C ASN A 123 6.10 -4.98 -7.30
N LEU A 124 5.08 -4.89 -8.17
CA LEU A 124 4.97 -5.76 -9.34
C LEU A 124 5.82 -5.20 -10.50
N VAL A 125 7.06 -5.67 -10.61
CA VAL A 125 7.99 -5.27 -11.67
C VAL A 125 8.14 -6.42 -12.66
N PHE A 126 8.05 -6.13 -13.97
CA PHE A 126 8.36 -7.13 -15.00
C PHE A 126 9.86 -7.45 -14.96
N ASP A 127 10.18 -8.71 -14.70
CA ASP A 127 11.56 -9.19 -14.54
C ASP A 127 12.21 -9.61 -15.88
N GLY A 128 11.52 -9.42 -17.00
CA GLY A 128 11.99 -9.80 -18.33
C GLY A 128 11.58 -11.20 -18.80
N HIS A 129 10.86 -11.98 -17.98
CA HIS A 129 10.55 -13.38 -18.28
C HIS A 129 9.06 -13.64 -18.41
N HIS A 130 8.69 -14.48 -19.39
CA HIS A 130 7.35 -15.04 -19.50
C HIS A 130 7.44 -16.55 -19.28
N TYR A 131 6.54 -17.11 -18.46
CA TYR A 131 6.48 -18.55 -18.15
C TYR A 131 5.20 -19.15 -18.71
N ASN A 132 5.28 -20.39 -19.21
CA ASN A 132 4.13 -21.15 -19.71
C ASN A 132 3.28 -20.36 -20.75
N VAL A 133 3.94 -19.62 -21.65
CA VAL A 133 3.23 -18.89 -22.71
C VAL A 133 2.58 -19.93 -23.62
N GLN A 134 1.32 -19.74 -23.95
CA GLN A 134 0.60 -20.57 -24.92
C GLN A 134 0.14 -19.67 -26.06
N ASP A 135 0.22 -20.18 -27.29
CA ASP A 135 -0.36 -19.53 -28.46
C ASP A 135 -1.90 -19.60 -28.41
N LYS A 136 -2.55 -18.98 -29.39
CA LYS A 136 -4.02 -18.94 -29.49
C LYS A 136 -4.68 -20.33 -29.59
N ASP A 137 -3.91 -21.34 -29.98
CA ASP A 137 -4.37 -22.72 -30.14
C ASP A 137 -4.02 -23.58 -28.91
N GLY A 138 -3.50 -22.95 -27.84
CA GLY A 138 -3.14 -23.61 -26.57
C GLY A 138 -1.76 -24.29 -26.59
N LYS A 139 -0.95 -24.07 -27.63
CA LYS A 139 0.37 -24.70 -27.75
C LYS A 139 1.43 -23.84 -27.06
N ALA A 140 2.33 -24.47 -26.31
CA ALA A 140 3.42 -23.78 -25.63
C ALA A 140 4.30 -22.95 -26.60
N PHE A 141 4.73 -21.77 -26.15
CA PHE A 141 5.57 -20.82 -26.85
C PHE A 141 6.69 -20.29 -25.93
N PRO A 142 7.92 -20.07 -26.42
CA PRO A 142 8.46 -20.62 -27.65
C PRO A 142 8.36 -22.16 -27.64
N ALA A 143 8.12 -22.74 -28.82
CA ALA A 143 7.89 -24.18 -28.97
C ALA A 143 9.17 -25.00 -28.75
#